data_AF-A0A8T4FY82-F1
#
_entry.id   AF-A0A8T4FY82-F1
#
_cell.length_a   1.000
_cell.length_b   1.000
_cell.length_c   1.000
_cell.angle_alpha   90.00
_cell.angle_beta   90.00
_cell.angle_gamma   90.00
#
_symmetry.space_group_name_H-M   'P 1'
#
loop_
_entity.id
_entity.type
_entity.pdbx_description
1 polymer ?
#
loop_
_entity_poly.entity_id
_entity_poly.type
_entity_poly.pdbx_seq_one_letter_code
_entity_poly.pdbx_strand_id
1 'polypeptide(L)'
;MRIKRGQGSLEYLFIVALMIIIVAIGVRYLKSAAKEVPYYNQITLDPGLFNNITADYGDIKVEAYLIDNGDGTYKVEYKIWAMTTPIRKAQLALICMNKPPDVAGYEVITHEGTLTPINYWSNYWTPVPEEYFPCEIRFYIWKE
;
A
#
# COMPACT_ATOMS: atom_id res chain seq x y z
N MET A 1 39.61 -50.24 2.77
CA MET A 1 39.77 -49.09 1.84
C MET A 1 38.41 -48.85 1.17
N ARG A 2 37.64 -47.86 1.62
CA ARG A 2 36.29 -47.60 1.07
C ARG A 2 36.47 -46.89 -0.27
N ILE A 3 36.26 -47.62 -1.37
CA ILE A 3 36.27 -47.06 -2.72
C ILE A 3 35.17 -46.00 -2.78
N LYS A 4 35.55 -44.72 -2.86
CA LYS A 4 34.61 -43.64 -3.19
C LYS A 4 34.13 -43.92 -4.62
N ARG A 5 32.96 -44.54 -4.78
CA ARG A 5 32.28 -44.58 -6.08
C ARG A 5 32.04 -43.14 -6.51
N GLY A 6 32.65 -42.74 -7.63
CA GLY A 6 32.37 -41.45 -8.25
C GLY A 6 30.89 -41.38 -8.61
N GLN A 7 30.31 -40.21 -8.37
CA GLN A 7 28.89 -39.97 -8.58
C GLN A 7 28.53 -40.19 -10.05
N GLY A 8 27.56 -41.06 -10.32
CA GLY A 8 27.14 -41.38 -11.68
C GLY A 8 26.46 -40.17 -12.33
N SER A 9 26.56 -40.02 -13.66
CA SER A 9 25.88 -38.95 -14.41
C SER A 9 24.37 -38.91 -14.16
N LEU A 10 23.75 -40.06 -13.89
CA LEU A 10 22.34 -40.19 -13.51
C LEU A 10 22.05 -39.60 -12.12
N GLU A 11 22.92 -39.84 -11.14
CA GLU A 11 22.80 -39.31 -9.78
C GLU A 11 22.96 -37.78 -9.77
N TYR A 12 23.86 -37.26 -10.61
CA TYR A 12 24.01 -35.82 -10.82
C TYR A 12 22.73 -35.20 -11.37
N LEU A 13 22.11 -35.83 -12.37
CA LEU A 13 20.87 -35.36 -12.97
C LEU A 13 19.71 -35.34 -11.95
N PHE A 14 19.59 -36.37 -11.10
CA PHE A 14 18.60 -36.39 -10.03
C PHE A 14 18.82 -35.28 -8.99
N ILE A 15 20.07 -35.00 -8.62
CA ILE A 15 20.38 -33.92 -7.66
C ILE A 15 20.09 -32.55 -8.26
N VAL A 16 20.45 -32.33 -9.52
CA VAL A 16 20.13 -31.07 -10.21
C VAL A 16 18.62 -30.88 -10.32
N ALA A 17 17.88 -31.93 -10.68
CA ALA A 17 16.42 -31.87 -10.74
C ALA A 17 15.79 -31.56 -9.37
N LEU A 18 16.27 -32.22 -8.30
CA LEU A 18 15.81 -31.96 -6.94
C LEU A 18 16.09 -30.52 -6.51
N MET A 19 17.28 -29.99 -6.82
CA MET A 19 17.64 -28.61 -6.52
C MET A 19 16.73 -27.61 -7.24
N ILE A 20 16.42 -27.83 -8.52
CA ILE A 20 15.49 -26.98 -9.27
C ILE A 20 14.10 -26.98 -8.62
N ILE A 21 13.61 -28.15 -8.20
CA ILE A 21 12.31 -28.27 -7.52
C ILE A 21 12.31 -27.49 -6.20
N ILE A 22 13.35 -27.62 -5.38
CA ILE A 22 13.47 -26.89 -4.11
C ILE A 22 13.49 -25.38 -4.35
N VAL A 23 14.27 -24.91 -5.33
CA VAL A 23 14.32 -23.49 -5.70
C VAL A 23 12.95 -23.01 -6.18
N ALA A 24 12.26 -23.78 -7.02
CA ALA A 24 10.93 -23.42 -7.52
C ALA A 24 9.89 -23.32 -6.40
N ILE A 25 9.90 -24.24 -5.43
CA ILE A 25 9.04 -24.20 -4.24
C ILE A 25 9.38 -22.95 -3.41
N GLY A 26 10.66 -22.68 -3.18
CA GLY A 26 11.12 -21.50 -2.44
C GLY A 26 10.63 -20.20 -3.08
N VAL A 27 10.79 -20.04 -4.40
CA VAL A 27 10.33 -18.86 -5.14
C VAL A 27 8.81 -18.70 -5.06
N ARG A 28 8.05 -19.80 -5.20
CA ARG A 28 6.58 -19.74 -5.08
C ARG A 28 6.15 -19.31 -3.67
N TYR A 29 6.77 -19.87 -2.64
CA TYR A 29 6.47 -19.51 -1.25
C TYR A 29 6.77 -18.04 -0.97
N LEU A 30 7.95 -17.55 -1.37
CA LEU A 30 8.34 -16.16 -1.20
C LEU A 30 7.41 -15.20 -1.97
N LYS A 31 7.02 -15.55 -3.20
CA LYS A 31 6.07 -14.74 -3.98
C LYS A 31 4.71 -14.64 -3.28
N SER A 32 4.23 -15.73 -2.70
CA SER A 32 2.96 -15.72 -1.96
C SER A 32 3.06 -14.89 -0.68
N ALA A 33 4.16 -15.01 0.07
CA ALA A 33 4.37 -14.24 1.29
C ALA A 33 4.53 -12.73 1.00
N ALA A 34 5.22 -12.37 -0.08
CA ALA A 34 5.41 -10.98 -0.50
C ALA A 34 4.09 -10.27 -0.82
N LYS A 35 3.09 -10.99 -1.35
CA LYS A 35 1.75 -10.42 -1.60
C LYS A 35 1.05 -9.96 -0.32
N GLU A 36 1.34 -10.60 0.81
CA GLU A 36 0.72 -10.28 2.11
C GLU A 36 1.34 -9.06 2.81
N VAL A 37 2.49 -8.59 2.32
CA VAL A 37 3.14 -7.40 2.85
C VAL A 37 2.58 -6.15 2.14
N PRO A 38 1.91 -5.24 2.86
CA PRO A 38 1.45 -4.00 2.25
C PRO A 38 2.63 -3.08 1.92
N TYR A 39 2.49 -2.34 0.83
CA TYR A 39 3.21 -1.10 0.65
C TYR A 39 2.69 -0.07 1.66
N TYR A 40 3.57 0.51 2.47
CA TYR A 40 3.23 1.53 3.46
C TYR A 40 3.92 2.85 3.11
N ASN A 41 3.15 3.94 3.19
CA ASN A 41 3.70 5.29 3.17
C ASN A 41 2.74 6.27 3.85
N GLN A 42 3.16 7.53 3.96
CA GLN A 42 2.34 8.61 4.51
C GLN A 42 2.54 9.91 3.75
N ILE A 43 1.50 10.74 3.75
CA ILE A 43 1.54 12.11 3.21
C ILE A 43 1.01 13.07 4.27
N THR A 44 1.60 14.25 4.38
CA THR A 44 1.26 15.25 5.40
C THR A 44 0.59 16.44 4.72
N LEU A 45 -0.65 16.74 5.12
CA LEU A 45 -1.43 17.87 4.64
C LEU A 45 -1.46 18.97 5.69
N ASP A 46 -1.33 20.21 5.25
CA ASP A 46 -1.36 21.40 6.10
C ASP A 46 -1.89 22.58 5.27
N PRO A 47 -3.03 23.18 5.63
CA PRO A 47 -3.59 24.34 4.92
C PRO A 47 -2.61 25.52 4.80
N GLY A 48 -1.69 25.66 5.76
CA GLY A 48 -0.67 26.71 5.78
C GLY A 48 0.54 26.45 4.87
N LEU A 49 0.71 25.22 4.37
CA LEU A 49 1.84 24.84 3.51
C LEU A 49 1.39 24.32 2.15
N PHE A 50 0.55 23.28 2.13
CA PHE A 50 0.14 22.57 0.92
C PHE A 50 -1.33 22.12 1.01
N ASN A 51 -2.18 22.69 0.15
CA ASN A 51 -3.59 22.30 0.01
C ASN A 51 -3.78 21.04 -0.84
N ASN A 52 -2.76 20.57 -1.54
CA ASN A 52 -2.80 19.33 -2.29
C ASN A 52 -1.43 18.66 -2.32
N ILE A 53 -1.42 17.33 -2.37
CA ILE A 53 -0.22 16.52 -2.50
C ILE A 53 -0.51 15.37 -3.45
N THR A 54 0.44 15.13 -4.35
CA THR A 54 0.45 13.95 -5.21
C THR A 54 1.75 13.19 -4.96
N ALA A 55 1.62 11.91 -4.65
CA ALA A 55 2.74 11.00 -4.48
C ALA A 55 2.63 9.86 -5.52
N ASP A 56 3.60 9.78 -6.42
CA ASP A 56 3.66 8.78 -7.48
C ASP A 56 4.78 7.78 -7.19
N TYR A 57 4.42 6.49 -7.15
CA TYR A 57 5.32 5.37 -6.86
C TYR A 57 5.42 4.41 -8.05
N GLY A 58 5.08 4.87 -9.27
CA GLY A 58 5.11 4.10 -10.51
C GLY A 58 3.88 3.21 -10.69
N ASP A 59 3.71 2.20 -9.85
CA ASP A 59 2.57 1.29 -9.93
C ASP A 59 1.30 1.83 -9.27
N ILE A 60 1.50 2.73 -8.31
CA ILE A 60 0.48 3.32 -7.46
C ILE A 60 0.71 4.82 -7.46
N LYS A 61 -0.39 5.59 -7.52
CA LYS A 61 -0.36 7.03 -7.26
C LYS A 61 -1.38 7.37 -6.19
N VAL A 62 -1.00 8.20 -5.23
CA VAL A 62 -1.91 8.71 -4.18
C VAL A 62 -2.00 10.22 -4.31
N GLU A 63 -3.22 10.73 -4.40
CA GLU A 63 -3.52 12.15 -4.42
C GLU A 63 -4.34 12.51 -3.19
N ALA A 64 -4.06 13.65 -2.58
CA ALA A 64 -4.90 14.19 -1.52
C ALA A 64 -5.07 15.69 -1.65
N TYR A 65 -6.24 16.16 -1.23
CA TYR A 65 -6.70 17.54 -1.42
C TYR A 65 -7.37 18.02 -0.13
N LEU A 66 -7.06 19.23 0.27
CA LEU A 66 -7.79 20.02 1.26
C LEU A 66 -8.76 20.93 0.53
N ILE A 67 -10.04 20.82 0.87
CA ILE A 67 -11.10 21.67 0.36
C ILE A 67 -11.63 22.46 1.56
N ASP A 68 -11.41 23.77 1.53
CA ASP A 68 -11.91 24.70 2.54
C ASP A 68 -13.45 24.77 2.48
N ASN A 69 -14.11 24.59 3.62
CA ASN A 69 -15.56 24.69 3.75
C ASN A 69 -16.03 26.14 3.99
N GLY A 70 -15.12 27.08 4.25
CA GLY A 70 -15.41 28.50 4.52
C GLY A 70 -15.86 28.81 5.95
N ASP A 71 -15.80 27.82 6.85
CA ASP A 71 -16.21 27.90 8.25
C ASP A 71 -15.07 27.60 9.24
N GLY A 72 -13.81 27.62 8.77
CA GLY A 72 -12.63 27.24 9.54
C GLY A 72 -12.39 25.72 9.59
N THR A 73 -13.09 24.95 8.76
CA THR A 73 -12.89 23.51 8.61
C THR A 73 -12.55 23.12 7.17
N TYR A 74 -11.89 21.97 7.03
CA TYR A 74 -11.49 21.41 5.75
C TYR A 74 -12.10 20.04 5.53
N LYS A 75 -12.51 19.76 4.30
CA LYS A 75 -12.71 18.40 3.79
C LYS A 75 -11.36 17.89 3.26
N VAL A 76 -10.91 16.76 3.79
CA VAL A 76 -9.71 16.05 3.33
C VAL A 76 -10.12 14.95 2.36
N GLU A 77 -9.95 15.17 1.07
CA GLU A 77 -10.22 14.17 0.03
C GLU A 77 -8.94 13.41 -0.33
N TYR A 78 -9.05 12.12 -0.64
CA TYR A 78 -7.95 11.35 -1.21
C TYR A 78 -8.40 10.47 -2.37
N LYS A 79 -7.43 10.11 -3.20
CA LYS A 79 -7.56 9.14 -4.29
C LYS A 79 -6.37 8.20 -4.29
N ILE A 80 -6.62 6.89 -4.30
CA ILE A 80 -5.60 5.88 -4.54
C ILE A 80 -5.81 5.30 -5.93
N TRP A 81 -4.83 5.51 -6.79
CA TRP A 81 -4.81 5.03 -8.16
C TRP A 81 -4.00 3.74 -8.30
N ALA A 82 -4.57 2.77 -9.00
CA ALA A 82 -3.83 1.65 -9.58
C ALA A 82 -3.40 2.06 -11.00
N MET A 83 -2.09 2.23 -11.21
CA MET A 83 -1.54 2.75 -12.47
C MET A 83 -1.16 1.62 -13.43
N THR A 84 -0.42 0.63 -12.96
CA THR A 84 0.09 -0.49 -13.77
C THR A 84 -0.21 -1.85 -13.15
N THR A 85 -0.30 -1.93 -11.82
CA THR A 85 -0.49 -3.18 -11.06
C THR A 85 -1.82 -3.12 -10.31
N PRO A 86 -2.66 -4.17 -10.36
CA PRO A 86 -3.89 -4.21 -9.59
C PRO A 86 -3.66 -4.06 -8.09
N ILE A 87 -4.58 -3.35 -7.43
CA ILE A 87 -4.61 -3.21 -5.97
C ILE A 87 -5.74 -4.09 -5.45
N ARG A 88 -5.44 -5.06 -4.58
CA ARG A 88 -6.46 -5.96 -4.00
C ARG A 88 -7.11 -5.41 -2.73
N LYS A 89 -6.39 -4.53 -2.03
CA LYS A 89 -6.82 -3.91 -0.77
C LYS A 89 -6.04 -2.63 -0.50
N ALA A 90 -6.71 -1.64 0.07
CA ALA A 90 -6.03 -0.49 0.66
C ALA A 90 -6.68 -0.12 2.00
N GLN A 91 -5.87 0.33 2.94
CA GLN A 91 -6.32 0.87 4.23
C GLN A 91 -5.70 2.23 4.44
N LEU A 92 -6.52 3.20 4.88
CA LEU A 92 -6.09 4.57 5.12
C LEU A 92 -6.61 5.06 6.45
N ALA A 93 -5.80 5.87 7.12
CA ALA A 93 -6.19 6.57 8.33
C ALA A 93 -5.73 8.03 8.25
N LEU A 94 -6.58 8.94 8.71
CA LEU A 94 -6.24 10.34 8.93
C LEU A 94 -5.78 10.52 10.38
N ILE A 95 -4.61 11.09 10.58
CA ILE A 95 -4.02 11.35 11.88
C ILE A 95 -3.68 12.83 11.96
N CYS A 96 -4.53 13.59 12.63
CA CYS A 96 -4.33 15.01 12.90
C CYS A 96 -3.76 15.23 14.30
N MET A 97 -3.25 16.44 14.57
CA MET A 97 -2.91 16.83 15.95
C MET A 97 -4.11 16.65 16.87
N ASN A 98 -3.87 16.35 18.15
CA ASN A 98 -4.87 16.33 19.24
C ASN A 98 -6.18 15.55 19.02
N LYS A 99 -6.29 14.74 17.95
CA LYS A 99 -7.49 14.00 17.55
C LYS A 99 -8.76 14.88 17.49
N PRO A 100 -9.08 15.50 16.34
CA PRO A 100 -10.27 16.32 16.20
C PRO A 100 -11.55 15.53 16.53
N PRO A 101 -12.50 16.11 17.29
CA PRO A 101 -13.80 15.50 17.51
C PRO A 101 -14.65 15.55 16.22
N ASP A 102 -15.63 14.65 16.12
CA ASP A 102 -16.72 14.70 15.12
C ASP A 102 -16.30 14.69 13.64
N VAL A 103 -15.10 14.21 13.32
CA VAL A 103 -14.67 13.99 11.93
C VAL A 103 -15.33 12.74 11.36
N ALA A 104 -16.14 12.90 10.31
CA ALA A 104 -16.70 11.78 9.57
C ALA A 104 -15.60 10.96 8.90
N GLY A 105 -15.70 9.64 9.00
CA GLY A 105 -14.73 8.72 8.41
C GLY A 105 -13.41 8.61 9.17
N TYR A 106 -13.26 9.20 10.37
CA TYR A 106 -12.00 9.20 11.13
C TYR A 106 -11.46 7.80 11.49
N GLU A 107 -12.32 6.78 11.43
CA GLU A 107 -11.89 5.38 11.50
C GLU A 107 -11.05 4.98 10.27
N VAL A 108 -10.40 3.82 10.35
CA VAL A 108 -9.63 3.31 9.21
C VAL A 108 -10.57 3.03 8.05
N ILE A 109 -10.40 3.77 6.95
CA ILE A 109 -11.12 3.51 5.70
C ILE A 109 -10.44 2.33 5.01
N THR A 110 -11.18 1.25 4.82
CA THR A 110 -10.72 0.07 4.09
C THR A 110 -11.42 -0.02 2.74
N HIS A 111 -10.64 -0.04 1.67
CA HIS A 111 -11.10 -0.43 0.34
C HIS A 111 -10.79 -1.89 0.10
N GLU A 112 -11.80 -2.67 -0.26
CA GLU A 112 -11.70 -4.08 -0.61
C GLU A 112 -12.22 -4.34 -2.02
N GLY A 113 -11.73 -5.42 -2.63
CA GLY A 113 -11.99 -5.76 -4.03
C GLY A 113 -10.79 -5.42 -4.91
N THR A 114 -10.65 -6.11 -6.05
CA THR A 114 -9.55 -5.84 -6.97
C THR A 114 -9.84 -4.58 -7.77
N LEU A 115 -9.03 -3.54 -7.56
CA LEU A 115 -8.98 -2.33 -8.38
C LEU A 115 -8.05 -2.58 -9.57
N THR A 116 -8.63 -2.77 -10.75
CA THR A 116 -7.89 -2.99 -12.00
C THR A 116 -7.33 -1.67 -12.54
N PRO A 117 -6.06 -1.61 -13.00
CA PRO A 117 -5.51 -0.42 -13.65
C PRO A 117 -6.18 -0.16 -15.01
N ILE A 118 -6.37 1.08 -15.47
CA ILE A 118 -6.11 2.37 -14.81
C ILE A 118 -7.39 2.83 -14.12
N ASN A 119 -7.45 2.72 -12.79
CA ASN A 119 -8.63 3.08 -12.01
C ASN A 119 -8.24 3.55 -10.60
N TYR A 120 -9.19 4.12 -9.86
CA TYR A 120 -8.94 4.64 -8.52
C TYR A 120 -10.09 4.37 -7.55
N TRP A 121 -9.73 4.33 -6.26
CA TRP A 121 -10.66 4.53 -5.16
C TRP A 121 -10.53 5.94 -4.62
N SER A 122 -11.64 6.51 -4.15
CA SER A 122 -11.66 7.82 -3.52
C SER A 122 -12.60 7.83 -2.33
N ASN A 123 -12.22 8.58 -1.30
CA ASN A 123 -13.10 8.90 -0.18
C ASN A 123 -12.62 10.21 0.47
N TYR A 124 -13.23 10.60 1.58
CA TYR A 124 -12.89 11.84 2.28
C TYR A 124 -13.13 11.75 3.79
N TRP A 125 -12.50 12.69 4.50
CA TRP A 125 -12.78 13.02 5.90
C TRP A 125 -13.33 14.44 5.97
N THR A 126 -14.36 14.68 6.77
CA THR A 126 -14.95 16.01 6.95
C THR A 126 -15.87 16.07 8.17
N PRO A 127 -16.07 17.23 8.80
CA PRO A 127 -15.21 18.41 8.73
C PRO A 127 -13.98 18.23 9.62
N VAL A 128 -12.79 18.67 9.17
CA VAL A 128 -11.56 18.69 9.99
C VAL A 128 -11.24 20.15 10.34
N PRO A 129 -11.30 20.58 11.62
CA PRO A 129 -11.02 21.97 11.95
C PRO A 129 -9.55 22.34 11.74
N GLU A 130 -9.29 23.58 11.28
CA GLU A 130 -7.96 24.08 10.91
C GLU A 130 -6.92 23.91 12.03
N GLU A 131 -7.32 24.12 13.28
CA GLU A 131 -6.45 24.05 14.47
C GLU A 131 -5.85 22.65 14.74
N TYR A 132 -6.37 21.60 14.10
CA TYR A 132 -5.85 20.23 14.24
C TYR A 132 -4.86 19.85 13.14
N PHE A 133 -4.61 20.72 12.16
CA PHE A 133 -3.54 20.52 11.19
C PHE A 133 -2.17 20.84 11.80
N PRO A 134 -1.08 20.23 11.31
CA PRO A 134 -1.00 19.31 10.17
C PRO A 134 -1.62 17.92 10.44
N CYS A 135 -2.15 17.31 9.38
CA CYS A 135 -2.67 15.95 9.39
C CYS A 135 -1.85 15.03 8.49
N GLU A 136 -1.62 13.79 8.92
CA GLU A 136 -1.03 12.73 8.13
C GLU A 136 -2.10 11.78 7.59
N ILE A 137 -2.07 11.47 6.30
CA ILE A 137 -2.77 10.31 5.74
C ILE A 137 -1.77 9.18 5.67
N ARG A 138 -1.95 8.17 6.53
CA ARG A 138 -1.18 6.92 6.51
C ARG A 138 -1.93 5.90 5.71
N PHE A 139 -1.25 5.22 4.79
CA PHE A 139 -1.88 4.22 3.94
C PHE A 139 -1.06 2.94 3.81
N TYR A 140 -1.78 1.83 3.73
CA TYR A 140 -1.27 0.47 3.51
C TYR A 140 -1.96 -0.07 2.26
N ILE A 141 -1.19 -0.50 1.25
CA ILE A 141 -1.71 -0.90 -0.05
C ILE A 141 -1.16 -2.29 -0.39
N TRP A 142 -2.05 -3.25 -0.61
CA TRP A 142 -1.70 -4.59 -1.06
C TRP A 142 -1.89 -4.69 -2.57
N LYS A 143 -0.79 -4.94 -3.28
CA LYS A 143 -0.78 -5.21 -4.72
C LYS A 143 -1.02 -6.70 -5.01
N GLU A 144 -1.45 -7.03 -6.22
CA GLU A 144 -1.50 -8.43 -6.72
C GLU A 144 -0.15 -8.98 -7.18
#